data_AF-A0A2H3DAR6-F1
#
_entry.id   AF-A0A2H3DAR6-F1
#
_cell.length_a   1.000
_cell.length_b   1.000
_cell.length_c   1.000
_cell.angle_alpha   90.00
_cell.angle_beta   90.00
_cell.angle_gamma   90.00
#
_symmetry.space_group_name_H-M   'P 1'
#
loop_
_entity.id
_entity.type
_entity.pdbx_description
1 polymer ?
#
loop_
_entity_poly.entity_id
_entity_poly.type
_entity_poly.pdbx_seq_one_letter_code
_entity_poly.pdbx_strand_id
1 'polypeptide(L)'
;DGHNSHCTYRFCLYTEAAMIIILCLVAHTTHWAQPLDVGCFRPLGSAWKKEVMAASRQFIRITKYNLLELYDQARKRAFLPDTVTSAFRHTGIWP
;
A
#
# COMPACT_ATOMS: atom_id res chain seq x y z
N ASP A 1 -10.28 2.16 -3.96
CA ASP A 1 -10.70 3.31 -4.78
C ASP A 1 -12.06 3.11 -5.48
N GLY A 2 -12.66 1.91 -5.47
CA GLY A 2 -13.95 1.68 -6.13
C GLY A 2 -13.87 1.69 -7.66
N HIS A 3 -12.67 1.56 -8.24
CA HIS A 3 -12.49 1.53 -9.68
C HIS A 3 -13.18 0.30 -10.31
N ASN A 4 -13.78 0.45 -11.49
CA ASN A 4 -14.57 -0.61 -12.13
C ASN A 4 -13.79 -1.92 -12.35
N SER A 5 -12.46 -1.83 -12.56
CA SER A 5 -11.61 -3.02 -12.67
C SER A 5 -11.49 -3.82 -11.36
N HIS A 6 -11.80 -3.21 -10.21
CA HIS A 6 -11.73 -3.83 -8.88
C HIS A 6 -13.08 -4.44 -8.44
N CYS A 7 -14.18 -4.15 -9.14
CA CYS A 7 -15.54 -4.53 -8.73
C CYS A 7 -16.23 -5.42 -9.76
N THR A 8 -15.53 -6.45 -10.25
CA THR A 8 -16.12 -7.40 -11.22
C THR A 8 -17.10 -8.35 -10.52
N TYR A 9 -18.12 -8.82 -11.24
CA TYR A 9 -19.09 -9.79 -10.71
C TYR A 9 -18.42 -11.05 -10.13
N ARG A 10 -17.40 -11.59 -10.83
CA ARG A 10 -16.64 -12.76 -10.37
C ARG A 10 -15.91 -12.49 -9.05
N PHE A 11 -15.36 -11.29 -8.87
CA PHE A 11 -14.72 -10.89 -7.63
C PHE A 11 -15.74 -10.77 -6.48
N CYS A 12 -16.89 -10.16 -6.72
CA CYS A 12 -17.96 -10.06 -5.73
C CYS A 12 -18.46 -11.44 -5.28
N LEU A 13 -18.71 -12.36 -6.23
CA LEU A 13 -19.10 -13.74 -5.90
C LEU A 13 -18.05 -14.46 -5.05
N TYR A 14 -16.77 -14.30 -5.40
CA TYR A 14 -15.69 -14.91 -4.64
C TYR A 14 -15.63 -14.39 -3.20
N THR A 15 -15.74 -13.07 -3.01
CA THR A 15 -15.70 -12.45 -1.68
C THR A 15 -16.93 -12.80 -0.84
N GLU A 16 -18.11 -12.90 -1.45
CA GLU A 16 -19.34 -13.36 -0.79
C GLU A 16 -19.18 -14.80 -0.27
N ALA A 17 -18.73 -15.72 -1.13
CA ALA A 17 -18.49 -17.11 -0.75
C ALA A 17 -17.41 -17.24 0.36
N ALA A 18 -16.45 -16.32 0.39
CA ALA A 18 -15.39 -16.27 1.39
C ALA A 18 -15.77 -15.47 2.65
N MET A 19 -17.00 -14.93 2.74
CA MET A 19 -17.46 -14.07 3.84
C MET A 19 -16.57 -12.82 4.05
N ILE A 20 -16.05 -12.25 2.96
CA ILE A 20 -15.23 -11.04 2.94
C ILE A 20 -16.12 -9.84 2.59
N ILE A 21 -16.17 -8.84 3.48
CA ILE A 21 -16.88 -7.58 3.22
C ILE A 21 -15.99 -6.67 2.36
N ILE A 22 -16.49 -6.28 1.19
CA ILE A 22 -15.82 -5.30 0.34
C ILE A 22 -16.21 -3.89 0.78
N LEU A 23 -15.22 -3.05 1.07
CA LEU A 23 -15.41 -1.62 1.31
C LEU A 23 -15.15 -0.82 0.03
N CYS A 24 -16.23 -0.38 -0.63
CA CYS A 24 -16.17 0.54 -1.76
C CYS A 24 -16.08 1.98 -1.25
N LEU A 25 -14.90 2.60 -1.39
CA LEU A 25 -14.68 3.99 -1.03
C LEU A 25 -15.31 4.92 -2.07
N VAL A 26 -15.76 6.10 -1.63
CA VAL A 26 -16.36 7.11 -2.51
C VAL A 26 -15.34 7.57 -3.55
N ALA A 27 -15.78 7.75 -4.80
CA ALA A 27 -14.91 8.21 -5.89
C ALA A 27 -14.22 9.54 -5.53
N HIS A 28 -12.98 9.71 -6.00
CA HIS A 28 -12.16 10.92 -5.81
C HIS A 28 -11.85 11.30 -4.35
N THR A 29 -11.97 10.35 -3.40
CA THR A 29 -11.64 10.57 -1.98
C THR A 29 -10.32 9.94 -1.53
N THR A 30 -9.40 9.64 -2.45
CA THR A 30 -8.10 9.00 -2.16
C THR A 30 -7.31 9.69 -1.05
N HIS A 31 -7.30 11.02 -1.05
CA HIS A 31 -6.58 11.85 -0.06
C HIS A 31 -7.21 11.83 1.35
N TRP A 32 -8.38 11.22 1.51
CA TRP A 32 -9.15 11.24 2.76
C TRP A 32 -9.53 9.85 3.25
N ALA A 33 -10.04 8.99 2.36
CA ALA A 33 -10.65 7.71 2.74
C ALA A 33 -9.76 6.49 2.44
N GLN A 34 -8.63 6.64 1.75
CA GLN A 34 -7.72 5.53 1.43
C GLN A 34 -6.55 5.48 2.42
N PRO A 35 -6.51 4.53 3.38
CA PRO A 35 -5.46 4.49 4.40
C PRO A 35 -4.04 4.47 3.81
N LEU A 36 -3.85 3.71 2.73
CA LEU A 36 -2.54 3.57 2.12
C LEU A 36 -2.02 4.90 1.57
N ASP A 37 -2.88 5.65 0.87
CA ASP A 37 -2.55 6.95 0.30
C ASP A 37 -2.37 8.03 1.39
N VAL A 38 -3.19 7.99 2.44
CA VAL A 38 -3.14 8.94 3.56
C VAL A 38 -1.91 8.76 4.44
N GLY A 39 -1.58 7.52 4.82
CA GLY A 39 -0.59 7.26 5.86
C GLY A 39 0.60 6.39 5.46
N CYS A 40 0.44 5.44 4.53
CA CYS A 40 1.44 4.39 4.33
C CYS A 40 2.42 4.66 3.18
N PHE A 41 1.95 5.25 2.07
CA PHE A 41 2.76 5.40 0.86
C PHE A 41 3.84 6.47 0.95
N ARG A 42 3.62 7.53 1.73
CA ARG A 42 4.66 8.56 1.94
C ARG A 42 5.88 8.02 2.71
N PRO A 43 5.73 7.31 3.85
CA PRO A 43 6.84 6.59 4.48
C PRO A 43 7.51 5.59 3.55
N LEU A 44 6.72 4.83 2.77
CA LEU A 44 7.26 3.86 1.81
C LEU A 44 8.12 4.51 0.74
N GLY A 45 7.64 5.60 0.12
CA GLY A 45 8.42 6.34 -0.89
C GLY A 45 9.73 6.89 -0.31
N SER A 46 9.69 7.33 0.94
CA SER A 46 10.88 7.81 1.66
C SER A 46 11.88 6.67 1.96
N ALA A 47 11.39 5.51 2.40
CA ALA A 47 12.20 4.33 2.64
C ALA A 47 12.80 3.77 1.33
N TRP A 48 12.00 3.68 0.27
CA TRP A 48 12.44 3.25 -1.05
C TRP A 48 13.55 4.15 -1.60
N LYS A 49 13.40 5.48 -1.48
CA LYS A 49 14.45 6.43 -1.87
C LYS A 49 15.76 6.16 -1.13
N LYS A 50 15.71 5.75 0.14
CA LYS A 50 16.92 5.37 0.90
C LYS A 50 17.57 4.11 0.35
N GLU A 51 16.80 3.07 0.01
CA GLU A 51 17.35 1.84 -0.61
C GLU A 51 18.00 2.13 -1.97
N VAL A 52 17.33 2.92 -2.81
CA VAL A 52 17.85 3.32 -4.12
C VAL A 52 19.17 4.08 -3.98
N MET A 53 19.25 5.02 -3.02
CA MET A 53 20.48 5.76 -2.75
C MET A 53 21.59 4.85 -2.17
N ALA A 54 21.25 3.87 -1.34
CA ALA A 54 22.21 2.91 -0.81
C ALA A 54 22.78 2.00 -1.90
N ALA A 55 21.92 1.43 -2.75
CA ALA A 55 22.32 0.64 -3.92
C ALA A 55 23.21 1.46 -4.86
N SER A 56 22.85 2.71 -5.13
CA SER A 56 23.64 3.61 -5.97
C SER A 56 25.04 3.86 -5.41
N ARG A 57 25.19 4.08 -4.08
CA ARG A 57 26.50 4.25 -3.43
C ARG A 57 27.38 3.00 -3.50
N GLN A 58 26.77 1.83 -3.62
CA GLN A 58 27.46 0.54 -3.78
C GLN A 58 27.62 0.13 -5.25
N PHE A 59 27.27 0.99 -6.21
CA PHE A 59 27.26 0.70 -7.64
C PHE A 59 26.39 -0.52 -8.02
N ILE A 60 25.38 -0.83 -7.21
CA ILE A 60 24.43 -1.91 -7.47
C ILE A 60 23.32 -1.39 -8.38
N ARG A 61 23.21 -1.95 -9.59
CA ARG A 61 22.11 -1.64 -10.51
C ARG A 61 20.82 -2.32 -10.03
N ILE A 62 19.74 -1.57 -9.92
CA ILE A 62 18.40 -2.13 -9.69
C ILE A 62 17.90 -2.74 -11.01
N THR A 63 17.52 -4.01 -10.94
CA THR A 63 17.00 -4.80 -12.06
C THR A 63 15.76 -5.56 -11.59
N LYS A 64 15.07 -6.24 -12.50
CA LYS A 64 13.93 -7.09 -12.15
C LYS A 64 14.28 -8.20 -11.15
N TYR A 65 15.55 -8.62 -11.07
CA TYR A 65 16.01 -9.70 -10.19
C TYR A 65 16.19 -9.28 -8.73
N ASN A 66 16.54 -8.01 -8.46
CA ASN A 66 16.79 -7.53 -7.09
C ASN A 66 15.79 -6.46 -6.61
N LEU A 67 14.90 -5.98 -7.50
CA LEU A 67 13.92 -4.95 -7.15
C LEU A 67 13.00 -5.39 -6.00
N LEU A 68 12.52 -6.63 -6.02
CA LEU A 68 11.61 -7.13 -4.98
C LEU A 68 12.28 -7.22 -3.61
N GLU A 69 13.55 -7.61 -3.57
CA GLU A 69 14.32 -7.67 -2.33
C GLU A 69 14.52 -6.29 -1.72
N LEU A 70 14.98 -5.31 -2.52
CA LEU A 70 15.16 -3.94 -2.06
C LEU A 70 13.82 -3.30 -1.66
N TYR A 71 12.75 -3.58 -2.42
CA TYR A 71 11.43 -3.06 -2.10
C TYR A 71 10.85 -3.67 -0.83
N ASP A 72 11.11 -4.96 -0.55
CA ASP A 72 10.74 -5.61 0.71
C ASP A 72 11.44 -4.96 1.91
N GLN A 73 12.72 -4.61 1.77
CA GLN A 73 13.46 -3.84 2.80
C GLN A 73 12.80 -2.48 3.07
N ALA A 74 12.43 -1.75 2.01
CA ALA A 74 11.70 -0.49 2.14
C ALA A 74 10.33 -0.67 2.81
N ARG A 75 9.56 -1.71 2.43
CA ARG A 75 8.26 -2.03 3.02
C ARG A 75 8.35 -2.34 4.51
N LYS A 76 9.31 -3.17 4.92
CA LYS A 76 9.54 -3.50 6.35
C LYS A 76 9.82 -2.26 7.19
N ARG A 77 10.49 -1.26 6.63
CA ARG A 77 10.78 0.03 7.30
C ARG A 77 9.58 0.97 7.33
N ALA A 78 8.67 0.87 6.36
CA ALA A 78 7.56 1.80 6.19
C ALA A 78 6.24 1.32 6.81
N PHE A 79 5.94 0.03 6.72
CA PHE A 79 4.68 -0.55 7.20
C PHE A 79 4.84 -1.11 8.61
N LEU A 80 5.16 -0.22 9.54
CA LEU A 80 5.16 -0.53 10.96
C LEU A 80 3.72 -0.58 11.48
N PRO A 81 3.43 -1.38 12.53
CA PRO A 81 2.09 -1.46 13.12
C PRO A 81 1.48 -0.08 13.40
N ASP A 82 2.25 0.82 14.01
CA ASP A 82 1.77 2.18 14.32
C ASP A 82 1.45 3.01 13.08
N THR A 83 2.24 2.87 12.00
CA THR A 83 1.98 3.56 10.73
C THR A 83 0.67 3.07 10.11
N VAL A 84 0.46 1.76 10.11
CA VAL A 84 -0.74 1.14 9.56
C VAL A 84 -1.96 1.50 10.40
N THR A 85 -1.90 1.34 11.72
CA THR A 85 -3.00 1.71 12.63
C THR A 85 -3.33 3.20 12.53
N SER A 86 -2.33 4.08 12.56
CA SER A 86 -2.58 5.52 12.40
C SER A 86 -3.24 5.84 11.06
N ALA A 87 -2.80 5.21 9.97
CA ALA A 87 -3.39 5.42 8.65
C ALA A 87 -4.88 5.06 8.61
N PHE A 88 -5.27 3.93 9.21
CA PHE A 88 -6.67 3.51 9.28
C PHE A 88 -7.50 4.50 10.10
N ARG A 89 -7.06 4.86 11.31
CA ARG A 89 -7.71 5.85 12.17
C ARG A 89 -8.00 7.17 11.47
N HIS A 90 -7.01 7.72 10.76
CA HIS A 90 -7.14 9.01 10.08
C HIS A 90 -8.12 8.98 8.91
N THR A 91 -8.44 7.80 8.39
CA THR A 91 -9.45 7.61 7.34
C THR A 91 -10.83 7.23 7.87
N GLY A 92 -11.03 7.22 9.19
CA GLY A 92 -12.28 6.83 9.82
C GLY A 92 -12.57 5.33 9.77
N ILE A 93 -11.58 4.52 9.40
CA ILE A 93 -11.65 3.06 9.43
C ILE A 93 -10.98 2.61 10.72
N TRP A 94 -11.66 1.81 11.54
CA TRP A 94 -11.06 1.24 12.76
C TRP A 94 -9.81 0.41 12.40
N PRO A 95 -8.69 0.48 13.15
CA PRO A 95 -8.46 1.14 14.46
C PRO A 95 -7.85 2.55 14.46
#